data_AF-A0A1H5AMM1-F1
#
_entry.id   AF-A0A1H5AMM1-F1
#
_cell.length_a   1.000
_cell.length_b   1.000
_cell.length_c   1.000
_cell.angle_alpha   90.00
_cell.angle_beta   90.00
_cell.angle_gamma   90.00
#
_symmetry.space_group_name_H-M   'P 1'
#
loop_
_entity.id
_entity.type
_entity.pdbx_description
1 polymer ?
#
loop_
_entity_poly.entity_id
_entity_poly.type
_entity_poly.pdbx_seq_one_letter_code
_entity_poly.pdbx_strand_id
1 'polypeptide(L)'
;MTTIPTIKVRLPRSAAATHLGTLSIGEWSTPCVVGEAGLVQASLKREGDKRTPIGVFPLRYGLFDAVALPDFPRDLAFPFVPAGSAMIWEEDGPHYNRLVLAEGDERRDERLTRERAERLFDIVVPIGYNDAVAEANRGSALFIHAAREDLRGTAGCVAVARQHLPELVRRLEPGMVIDIDHEPVSAVTTRSPGQPAMEVIRFAALEPGPKLLVTGAVHGNETCGPEAIARIIADCREGRIAVRRGEVSFVPVVNHKAYLQGTREGDRNLNRDLRDYVIPECHEDRVANLICPLLRQHDVLLDIHSFRSRGEPFVFVGPPDNQGDIEPFGSAQAEGELAARLGPAVLMHGWLAAYARAQQERARLGGGDIVSKGVGTTEYMRFAGGYGVTIECGQHQEPRAVEIAYAAIRNALAHLRLIDAPEPPRRVERAIELADAVLCVSPGDHLEKAWATGDRVPAGEVIARRADGEALTAPSDGFVVFPNADPKPLVELYYFGVASRRFGRSSES
;
A
#
# COMPACT_ATOMS: atom_id res chain seq x y z
N MET A 1 -21.60 27.68 2.71
CA MET A 1 -21.54 26.27 2.27
C MET A 1 -22.39 25.47 3.23
N THR A 2 -23.54 24.95 2.79
CA THR A 2 -24.35 24.04 3.60
C THR A 2 -23.61 22.71 3.70
N THR A 3 -23.10 22.39 4.89
CA THR A 3 -22.49 21.08 5.17
C THR A 3 -23.56 20.01 5.07
N ILE A 4 -23.30 18.93 4.34
CA ILE A 4 -24.21 17.78 4.26
C ILE A 4 -24.33 17.17 5.67
N PRO A 5 -25.53 17.00 6.24
CA PRO A 5 -25.69 16.34 7.55
C PRO A 5 -25.07 14.95 7.47
N THR A 6 -24.23 14.59 8.44
CA THR A 6 -23.37 13.40 8.35
C THR A 6 -23.33 12.65 9.68
N ILE A 7 -23.58 11.34 9.63
CA ILE A 7 -23.18 10.38 10.66
C ILE A 7 -21.73 10.00 10.38
N LYS A 8 -20.84 10.07 11.37
CA LYS A 8 -19.47 9.56 11.25
C LYS A 8 -19.34 8.27 12.05
N VAL A 9 -18.85 7.22 11.41
CA VAL A 9 -18.42 5.98 12.05
C VAL A 9 -16.90 5.92 11.94
N ARG A 10 -16.22 5.81 13.08
CA ARG A 10 -14.76 5.81 13.17
C ARG A 10 -14.25 4.64 13.97
N LEU A 11 -13.38 3.84 13.35
CA LEU A 11 -12.72 2.71 14.01
C LEU A 11 -11.24 3.00 14.31
N PRO A 12 -10.77 2.78 15.53
CA PRO A 12 -9.34 2.84 15.84
C PRO A 12 -8.54 1.87 14.94
N ARG A 13 -7.40 2.31 14.41
CA ARG A 13 -6.57 1.49 13.51
C ARG A 13 -5.80 0.37 14.20
N SER A 14 -5.61 0.45 15.52
CA SER A 14 -4.76 -0.46 16.31
C SER A 14 -5.51 -1.18 17.42
N ALA A 15 -6.84 -1.29 17.36
CA ALA A 15 -7.59 -1.95 18.42
C ALA A 15 -7.45 -3.48 18.35
N ALA A 16 -7.36 -4.11 19.53
CA ALA A 16 -7.39 -5.56 19.69
C ALA A 16 -8.70 -6.18 19.18
N ALA A 17 -9.79 -5.41 19.16
CA ALA A 17 -11.07 -5.78 18.58
C ALA A 17 -11.33 -4.93 17.32
N THR A 18 -11.30 -5.58 16.15
CA THR A 18 -11.41 -4.94 14.82
C THR A 18 -12.81 -4.42 14.49
N HIS A 19 -13.81 -4.71 15.32
CA HIS A 19 -15.23 -4.42 15.07
C HIS A 19 -15.80 -3.30 15.96
N LEU A 20 -15.04 -2.77 16.91
CA LEU A 20 -15.50 -1.72 17.83
C LEU A 20 -15.08 -0.34 17.33
N GLY A 21 -16.02 0.61 17.32
CA GLY A 21 -15.79 1.99 16.91
C GLY A 21 -16.72 2.98 17.62
N THR A 22 -16.70 4.22 17.14
CA THR A 22 -17.57 5.30 17.62
C THR A 22 -18.45 5.81 16.48
N LEU A 23 -19.74 5.97 16.74
CA LEU A 23 -20.69 6.66 15.89
C LEU A 23 -20.96 8.06 16.45
N SER A 24 -20.89 9.10 15.62
CA SER A 24 -21.16 10.49 16.04
C SER A 24 -22.05 11.26 15.06
N ILE A 25 -22.91 12.13 15.59
CA ILE A 25 -23.74 13.09 14.87
C ILE A 25 -23.62 14.44 15.58
N GLY A 26 -22.95 15.41 14.95
CA GLY A 26 -22.57 16.65 15.62
C GLY A 26 -21.72 16.37 16.87
N GLU A 27 -22.10 16.94 18.01
CA GLU A 27 -21.44 16.74 19.31
C GLU A 27 -21.88 15.45 20.03
N TRP A 28 -22.92 14.76 19.53
CA TRP A 28 -23.39 13.52 20.15
C TRP A 28 -22.61 12.32 19.60
N SER A 29 -22.13 11.45 20.49
CA SER A 29 -21.43 10.22 20.13
C SER A 29 -21.85 9.03 20.98
N THR A 30 -21.76 7.83 20.41
CA THR A 30 -22.03 6.57 21.09
C THR A 30 -21.12 5.46 20.55
N PRO A 31 -20.73 4.45 21.36
CA PRO A 31 -20.06 3.26 20.86
C PRO A 31 -20.90 2.55 19.79
N CYS A 32 -20.24 2.07 18.76
CA CYS A 32 -20.84 1.27 17.72
C CYS A 32 -20.02 0.01 17.41
N VAL A 33 -20.71 -0.95 16.80
CA VAL A 33 -20.14 -2.21 16.32
C VAL A 33 -20.29 -2.28 14.80
N VAL A 34 -19.27 -2.75 14.11
CA VAL A 34 -19.29 -2.99 12.66
C VAL A 34 -19.07 -4.48 12.36
N GLY A 35 -18.79 -4.83 11.10
CA GLY A 35 -18.46 -6.19 10.70
C GLY A 35 -17.41 -6.84 11.60
N GLU A 36 -17.61 -8.11 11.96
CA GLU A 36 -16.70 -8.90 12.81
C GLU A 36 -15.24 -8.86 12.33
N ALA A 37 -15.03 -8.90 11.02
CA ALA A 37 -13.72 -8.82 10.39
C ALA A 37 -13.25 -7.37 10.09
N GLY A 38 -13.94 -6.37 10.65
CA GLY A 38 -13.59 -4.95 10.60
C GLY A 38 -14.05 -4.24 9.33
N LEU A 39 -13.30 -3.20 8.93
CA LEU A 39 -13.60 -2.40 7.74
C LEU A 39 -12.91 -2.96 6.49
N VAL A 40 -13.48 -2.66 5.32
CA VAL A 40 -12.89 -3.00 4.02
C VAL A 40 -13.12 -1.87 3.02
N GLN A 41 -12.19 -1.64 2.10
CA GLN A 41 -12.46 -0.73 0.97
C GLN A 41 -13.73 -1.18 0.22
N ALA A 42 -14.64 -0.26 -0.10
CA ALA A 42 -15.90 -0.58 -0.77
C ALA A 42 -15.69 -1.36 -2.09
N SER A 43 -14.61 -1.09 -2.82
CA SER A 43 -14.22 -1.83 -4.03
C SER A 43 -13.81 -3.30 -3.79
N LEU A 44 -13.45 -3.65 -2.55
CA LEU A 44 -13.01 -4.99 -2.15
C LEU A 44 -14.06 -5.78 -1.37
N LYS A 45 -15.13 -5.13 -0.90
CA LYS A 45 -16.23 -5.76 -0.18
C LYS A 45 -16.87 -6.90 -0.98
N ARG A 46 -17.15 -8.02 -0.30
CA ARG A 46 -17.83 -9.22 -0.84
C ARG A 46 -18.92 -9.71 0.11
N GLU A 47 -19.89 -10.44 -0.40
CA GLU A 47 -20.90 -11.12 0.40
C GLU A 47 -20.24 -12.11 1.38
N GLY A 48 -20.70 -12.14 2.62
CA GLY A 48 -20.18 -13.06 3.64
C GLY A 48 -18.76 -12.77 4.17
N ASP A 49 -18.08 -11.71 3.73
CA ASP A 49 -16.73 -11.36 4.22
C ASP A 49 -16.69 -10.86 5.68
N LYS A 50 -17.88 -10.63 6.28
CA LYS A 50 -18.06 -10.09 7.62
C LYS A 50 -17.40 -8.72 7.84
N ARG A 51 -17.22 -7.93 6.78
CA ARG A 51 -16.63 -6.58 6.83
C ARG A 51 -17.64 -5.50 6.49
N THR A 52 -17.46 -4.32 7.06
CA THR A 52 -18.25 -3.12 6.73
C THR A 52 -17.50 -2.27 5.71
N PRO A 53 -18.14 -1.79 4.62
CA PRO A 53 -17.46 -1.02 3.59
C PRO A 53 -17.06 0.39 4.09
N ILE A 54 -15.85 0.81 3.78
CA ILE A 54 -15.33 2.17 3.93
C ILE A 54 -15.90 3.04 2.82
N GLY A 55 -16.43 4.21 3.17
CA GLY A 55 -16.97 5.16 2.21
C GLY A 55 -18.04 6.06 2.80
N VAL A 56 -18.61 6.91 1.94
CA VAL A 56 -19.72 7.81 2.28
C VAL A 56 -20.96 7.31 1.56
N PHE A 57 -21.96 6.88 2.33
CA PHE A 57 -23.18 6.27 1.80
C PHE A 57 -24.41 7.08 2.22
N PRO A 58 -25.38 7.30 1.33
CA PRO A 58 -26.58 8.03 1.70
C PRO A 58 -27.52 7.18 2.56
N LEU A 59 -28.23 7.85 3.48
CA LEU A 59 -29.38 7.27 4.17
C LEU A 59 -30.65 7.73 3.47
N ARG A 60 -31.59 6.82 3.24
CA ARG A 60 -32.81 7.09 2.44
C ARG A 60 -34.04 7.27 3.31
N TYR A 61 -34.28 6.30 4.18
CA TYR A 61 -35.42 6.20 5.10
C TYR A 61 -35.06 5.21 6.21
N GLY A 62 -35.88 5.11 7.23
CA GLY A 62 -35.81 4.05 8.22
C GLY A 62 -37.08 3.18 8.19
N LEU A 63 -36.95 1.93 8.61
CA LEU A 63 -38.07 1.04 8.86
C LEU A 63 -38.11 0.71 10.34
N PHE A 64 -39.31 0.53 10.89
CA PHE A 64 -39.47 0.07 12.25
C PHE A 64 -40.64 -0.92 12.38
N ASP A 65 -40.52 -1.85 13.31
CA ASP A 65 -41.59 -2.80 13.62
C ASP A 65 -42.64 -2.12 14.51
N ALA A 66 -43.81 -1.82 13.94
CA ALA A 66 -44.89 -1.14 14.65
C ALA A 66 -45.60 -2.01 15.69
N VAL A 67 -45.50 -3.34 15.60
CA VAL A 67 -46.02 -4.25 16.63
C VAL A 67 -45.08 -4.23 17.82
N ALA A 68 -43.78 -4.30 17.53
CA ALA A 68 -42.74 -4.38 18.54
C ALA A 68 -42.47 -3.01 19.20
N LEU A 69 -42.78 -1.90 18.51
CA LEU A 69 -42.63 -0.51 18.95
C LEU A 69 -43.92 0.30 18.70
N PRO A 70 -45.01 0.05 19.45
CA PRO A 70 -46.28 0.75 19.25
C PRO A 70 -46.19 2.26 19.49
N ASP A 71 -45.33 2.68 20.41
CA ASP A 71 -45.10 4.08 20.79
C ASP A 71 -43.96 4.75 20.00
N PHE A 72 -43.60 4.22 18.83
CA PHE A 72 -42.53 4.81 18.02
C PHE A 72 -42.85 6.27 17.63
N PRO A 73 -41.92 7.24 17.86
CA PRO A 73 -42.16 8.65 17.58
C PRO A 73 -42.58 8.91 16.12
N ARG A 74 -43.57 9.78 15.93
CA ARG A 74 -44.14 10.08 14.60
C ARG A 74 -43.75 11.45 14.07
N ASP A 75 -43.16 12.29 14.92
CA ASP A 75 -42.75 13.68 14.68
C ASP A 75 -41.25 13.80 14.37
N LEU A 76 -40.68 12.83 13.66
CA LEU A 76 -39.25 12.78 13.33
C LEU A 76 -38.96 13.53 12.01
N ALA A 77 -37.79 14.17 11.93
CA ALA A 77 -37.35 14.85 10.72
C ALA A 77 -37.02 13.86 9.59
N PHE A 78 -36.27 12.78 9.90
CA PHE A 78 -35.99 11.71 8.95
C PHE A 78 -37.18 10.77 8.78
N PRO A 79 -37.51 10.35 7.55
CA PRO A 79 -38.69 9.52 7.30
C PRO A 79 -38.50 8.10 7.83
N PHE A 80 -39.39 7.69 8.74
CA PHE A 80 -39.53 6.31 9.20
C PHE A 80 -40.87 5.73 8.76
N VAL A 81 -40.84 4.52 8.21
CA VAL A 81 -42.01 3.81 7.70
C VAL A 81 -42.21 2.50 8.50
N PRO A 82 -43.45 2.15 8.90
CA PRO A 82 -43.72 0.85 9.48
C PRO A 82 -43.28 -0.28 8.53
N ALA A 83 -42.47 -1.22 9.02
CA ALA A 83 -42.13 -2.43 8.28
C ALA A 83 -43.39 -3.29 8.12
N GLY A 84 -43.77 -3.56 6.87
CA GLY A 84 -44.92 -4.40 6.56
C GLY A 84 -44.61 -5.89 6.79
N SER A 85 -45.65 -6.67 7.12
CA SER A 85 -45.52 -8.10 7.41
C SER A 85 -45.11 -8.97 6.21
N ALA A 86 -45.03 -8.41 5.01
CA ALA A 86 -44.55 -9.07 3.79
C ALA A 86 -43.19 -8.52 3.31
N MET A 87 -42.62 -7.52 3.99
CA MET A 87 -41.37 -6.91 3.55
C MET A 87 -40.18 -7.81 3.84
N ILE A 88 -39.39 -8.09 2.82
CA ILE A 88 -38.10 -8.80 2.89
C ILE A 88 -37.02 -7.96 2.22
N TRP A 89 -35.77 -8.15 2.60
CA TRP A 89 -34.64 -7.66 1.82
C TRP A 89 -34.13 -8.78 0.94
N GLU A 90 -34.16 -8.60 -0.38
CA GLU A 90 -33.73 -9.63 -1.31
C GLU A 90 -32.20 -9.73 -1.31
N GLU A 91 -31.69 -10.92 -1.00
CA GLU A 91 -30.26 -11.20 -0.88
C GLU A 91 -29.72 -12.03 -2.05
N ASP A 92 -30.58 -12.44 -3.01
CA ASP A 92 -30.17 -13.10 -4.24
C ASP A 92 -31.05 -12.73 -5.46
N GLY A 93 -30.76 -13.31 -6.63
CA GLY A 93 -31.60 -13.18 -7.81
C GLY A 93 -31.66 -11.77 -8.46
N PRO A 94 -32.68 -11.51 -9.30
CA PRO A 94 -32.76 -10.30 -10.14
C PRO A 94 -33.10 -9.02 -9.37
N HIS A 95 -33.59 -9.15 -8.13
CA HIS A 95 -33.89 -8.03 -7.25
C HIS A 95 -32.88 -7.89 -6.10
N TYR A 96 -31.69 -8.47 -6.26
CA TYR A 96 -30.61 -8.43 -5.30
C TYR A 96 -30.38 -7.03 -4.69
N ASN A 97 -30.24 -7.01 -3.36
CA ASN A 97 -30.07 -5.84 -2.52
C ASN A 97 -31.20 -4.81 -2.63
N ARG A 98 -32.45 -5.28 -2.71
CA ARG A 98 -33.64 -4.41 -2.73
C ARG A 98 -34.67 -4.86 -1.71
N LEU A 99 -35.41 -3.89 -1.17
CA LEU A 99 -36.62 -4.15 -0.41
C LEU A 99 -37.72 -4.60 -1.36
N VAL A 100 -38.25 -5.80 -1.15
CA VAL A 100 -39.37 -6.36 -1.94
C VAL A 100 -40.49 -6.87 -1.03
N LEU A 101 -41.65 -7.12 -1.61
CA LEU A 101 -42.78 -7.74 -0.91
C LEU A 101 -42.81 -9.22 -1.28
N ALA A 102 -42.63 -10.08 -0.30
CA ALA A 102 -42.78 -11.53 -0.47
C ALA A 102 -44.25 -11.90 -0.64
N GLU A 103 -44.54 -12.74 -1.63
CA GLU A 103 -45.86 -13.34 -1.80
C GLU A 103 -45.99 -14.61 -0.96
N GLY A 104 -47.16 -14.83 -0.37
CA GLY A 104 -47.43 -16.03 0.42
C GLY A 104 -46.56 -16.17 1.68
N ASP A 105 -46.42 -17.41 2.14
CA ASP A 105 -45.89 -17.73 3.48
C ASP A 105 -44.55 -18.47 3.48
N GLU A 106 -44.01 -18.81 2.31
CA GLU A 106 -42.79 -19.62 2.17
C GLU A 106 -41.53 -18.90 2.66
N ARG A 107 -41.49 -17.56 2.54
CA ARG A 107 -40.34 -16.71 2.95
C ARG A 107 -40.59 -15.98 4.27
N ARG A 108 -41.40 -16.57 5.17
CA ARG A 108 -41.72 -15.97 6.48
C ARG A 108 -40.47 -15.67 7.32
N ASP A 109 -39.48 -16.57 7.27
CA ASP A 109 -38.23 -16.43 8.01
C ASP A 109 -37.26 -15.41 7.40
N GLU A 110 -37.60 -14.76 6.30
CA GLU A 110 -36.81 -13.67 5.70
C GLU A 110 -37.42 -12.29 5.97
N ARG A 111 -38.65 -12.25 6.51
CA ARG A 111 -39.37 -11.01 6.79
C ARG A 111 -38.60 -10.13 7.76
N LEU A 112 -38.59 -8.83 7.49
CA LEU A 112 -37.97 -7.84 8.38
C LEU A 112 -38.59 -7.86 9.77
N THR A 113 -39.90 -8.09 9.85
CA THR A 113 -40.68 -8.22 11.09
C THR A 113 -40.77 -9.66 11.62
N ARG A 114 -39.88 -10.57 11.19
CA ARG A 114 -39.88 -11.94 11.71
C ARG A 114 -39.56 -11.93 13.20
N GLU A 115 -40.21 -12.82 13.96
CA GLU A 115 -39.87 -12.99 15.38
C GLU A 115 -38.44 -13.53 15.50
N ARG A 116 -37.62 -12.85 16.30
CA ARG A 116 -36.23 -13.25 16.60
C ARG A 116 -36.05 -13.25 18.11
N ALA A 117 -35.26 -14.20 18.62
CA ALA A 117 -34.90 -14.24 20.04
C ALA A 117 -34.24 -12.93 20.50
N GLU A 118 -33.42 -12.33 19.63
CA GLU A 118 -32.82 -11.02 19.83
C GLU A 118 -33.51 -9.99 18.93
N ARG A 119 -34.09 -8.97 19.54
CA ARG A 119 -34.83 -7.88 18.89
C ARG A 119 -33.91 -6.82 18.26
N LEU A 120 -32.97 -7.27 17.41
CA LEU A 120 -31.92 -6.41 16.86
C LEU A 120 -32.40 -5.48 15.74
N PHE A 121 -33.43 -5.91 14.99
CA PHE A 121 -33.92 -5.26 13.77
C PHE A 121 -35.29 -4.61 13.96
N ASP A 122 -35.70 -4.32 15.20
CA ASP A 122 -36.93 -3.56 15.50
C ASP A 122 -36.93 -2.19 14.79
N ILE A 123 -35.74 -1.62 14.59
CA ILE A 123 -35.48 -0.40 13.85
C ILE A 123 -34.32 -0.71 12.92
N VAL A 124 -34.47 -0.44 11.63
CA VAL A 124 -33.41 -0.56 10.63
C VAL A 124 -33.33 0.70 9.78
N VAL A 125 -32.12 1.17 9.53
CA VAL A 125 -31.88 2.27 8.59
C VAL A 125 -30.95 1.75 7.48
N PRO A 126 -31.46 1.51 6.26
CA PRO A 126 -30.63 1.09 5.14
C PRO A 126 -29.48 2.06 4.86
N ILE A 127 -28.28 1.49 4.76
CA ILE A 127 -27.07 2.17 4.31
C ILE A 127 -27.05 2.00 2.78
N GLY A 128 -26.98 3.11 2.03
CA GLY A 128 -26.99 3.12 0.57
C GLY A 128 -25.69 2.62 -0.08
N TYR A 129 -25.21 1.46 0.34
CA TYR A 129 -24.11 0.72 -0.26
C TYR A 129 -24.69 -0.32 -1.23
N ASN A 130 -24.15 -0.37 -2.45
CA ASN A 130 -24.54 -1.33 -3.48
C ASN A 130 -26.04 -1.30 -3.85
N ASP A 131 -26.72 -0.15 -3.67
CA ASP A 131 -28.17 -0.01 -3.85
C ASP A 131 -28.59 0.68 -5.16
N ALA A 132 -27.77 1.62 -5.67
CA ALA A 132 -28.05 2.38 -6.88
C ALA A 132 -27.97 1.52 -8.16
N VAL A 133 -26.90 0.73 -8.27
CA VAL A 133 -26.72 -0.32 -9.28
C VAL A 133 -26.20 -1.54 -8.53
N ALA A 134 -27.11 -2.42 -8.14
CA ALA A 134 -26.78 -3.57 -7.32
C ALA A 134 -25.95 -4.60 -8.11
N GLU A 135 -24.75 -4.86 -7.64
CA GLU A 135 -23.85 -5.89 -8.16
C GLU A 135 -23.92 -7.11 -7.24
N ALA A 136 -24.28 -8.27 -7.81
CA ALA A 136 -24.39 -9.51 -7.05
C ALA A 136 -23.07 -9.86 -6.34
N ASN A 137 -23.19 -10.44 -5.14
CA ASN A 137 -22.08 -10.87 -4.29
C ASN A 137 -21.19 -9.75 -3.72
N ARG A 138 -21.59 -8.48 -3.86
CA ARG A 138 -20.82 -7.34 -3.32
C ARG A 138 -21.26 -6.94 -1.90
N GLY A 139 -22.21 -7.65 -1.32
CA GLY A 139 -22.82 -7.37 -0.02
C GLY A 139 -24.22 -6.77 -0.20
N SER A 140 -25.18 -7.27 0.57
CA SER A 140 -26.55 -6.79 0.63
C SER A 140 -26.98 -6.48 2.07
N ALA A 141 -28.17 -5.91 2.24
CA ALA A 141 -28.86 -5.79 3.53
C ALA A 141 -28.03 -5.12 4.65
N LEU A 142 -27.24 -4.09 4.31
CA LEU A 142 -26.45 -3.34 5.28
C LEU A 142 -27.29 -2.25 5.94
N PHE A 143 -27.48 -2.36 7.25
CA PHE A 143 -28.32 -1.45 8.04
C PHE A 143 -27.57 -0.79 9.18
N ILE A 144 -28.14 0.30 9.70
CA ILE A 144 -27.97 0.72 11.10
C ILE A 144 -29.05 0.03 11.94
N HIS A 145 -28.69 -0.69 13.00
CA HIS A 145 -29.65 -1.40 13.87
C HIS A 145 -29.16 -1.56 15.33
N ALA A 146 -29.91 -2.26 16.19
CA ALA A 146 -29.47 -2.51 17.57
C ALA A 146 -28.33 -3.54 17.63
N ALA A 147 -27.29 -3.23 18.40
CA ALA A 147 -26.20 -4.16 18.71
C ALA A 147 -26.66 -5.23 19.71
N ARG A 148 -25.97 -6.38 19.69
CA ARG A 148 -26.10 -7.41 20.72
C ARG A 148 -25.56 -6.90 22.05
N GLU A 149 -26.04 -7.45 23.17
CA GLU A 149 -25.61 -7.01 24.51
C GLU A 149 -24.10 -7.22 24.76
N ASP A 150 -23.51 -8.25 24.15
CA ASP A 150 -22.09 -8.55 24.23
C ASP A 150 -21.22 -7.80 23.19
N LEU A 151 -21.81 -6.90 22.39
CA LEU A 151 -21.15 -6.08 21.38
C LEU A 151 -20.34 -6.86 20.33
N ARG A 152 -20.62 -8.16 20.12
CA ARG A 152 -19.93 -8.92 19.07
C ARG A 152 -20.23 -8.36 17.67
N GLY A 153 -19.25 -8.50 16.77
CA GLY A 153 -19.30 -7.99 15.40
C GLY A 153 -20.52 -8.43 14.58
N THR A 154 -20.90 -7.59 13.61
CA THR A 154 -21.99 -7.87 12.66
C THR A 154 -21.47 -8.64 11.43
N ALA A 155 -22.36 -8.99 10.49
CA ALA A 155 -21.95 -9.49 9.18
C ALA A 155 -21.51 -8.38 8.20
N GLY A 156 -21.61 -7.10 8.60
CA GLY A 156 -21.30 -5.93 7.75
C GLY A 156 -22.12 -4.68 8.08
N CYS A 157 -23.19 -4.80 8.85
CA CYS A 157 -24.00 -3.68 9.37
C CYS A 157 -23.22 -2.79 10.36
N VAL A 158 -23.76 -1.60 10.61
CA VAL A 158 -23.38 -0.75 11.74
C VAL A 158 -24.43 -0.93 12.84
N ALA A 159 -24.02 -1.16 14.08
CA ALA A 159 -24.95 -1.37 15.17
C ALA A 159 -24.58 -0.54 16.40
N VAL A 160 -25.57 0.00 17.11
CA VAL A 160 -25.37 0.74 18.37
C VAL A 160 -26.16 0.08 19.49
N ALA A 161 -25.75 0.24 20.75
CA ALA A 161 -26.49 -0.36 21.85
C ALA A 161 -27.96 0.08 21.83
N ARG A 162 -28.89 -0.84 22.13
CA ARG A 162 -30.33 -0.63 21.99
C ARG A 162 -30.85 0.64 22.69
N GLN A 163 -30.28 0.97 23.85
CA GLN A 163 -30.60 2.17 24.62
C GLN A 163 -30.27 3.50 23.90
N HIS A 164 -29.39 3.48 22.90
CA HIS A 164 -28.98 4.67 22.14
C HIS A 164 -29.78 4.85 20.83
N LEU A 165 -30.53 3.84 20.38
CA LEU A 165 -31.34 3.95 19.16
C LEU A 165 -32.39 5.07 19.19
N PRO A 166 -33.16 5.29 20.27
CA PRO A 166 -34.15 6.38 20.29
C PRO A 166 -33.51 7.75 20.06
N GLU A 167 -32.31 7.97 20.60
CA GLU A 167 -31.60 9.23 20.45
C GLU A 167 -30.96 9.38 19.06
N LEU A 168 -30.46 8.28 18.49
CA LEU A 168 -29.99 8.22 17.10
C LEU A 168 -31.12 8.60 16.14
N VAL A 169 -32.29 7.96 16.28
CA VAL A 169 -33.48 8.17 15.44
C VAL A 169 -33.93 9.63 15.44
N ARG A 170 -33.93 10.29 16.60
CA ARG A 170 -34.28 11.72 16.73
C ARG A 170 -33.30 12.68 16.06
N ARG A 171 -32.07 12.23 15.80
CA ARG A 171 -30.98 13.03 15.20
C ARG A 171 -30.84 12.86 13.70
N LEU A 172 -31.52 11.89 13.12
CA LEU A 172 -31.48 11.70 11.68
C LEU A 172 -32.26 12.82 10.99
N GLU A 173 -31.74 13.27 9.85
CA GLU A 173 -32.33 14.33 9.02
C GLU A 173 -32.37 13.90 7.55
N PRO A 174 -33.34 14.37 6.74
CA PRO A 174 -33.38 14.10 5.31
C PRO A 174 -32.10 14.53 4.59
N GLY A 175 -31.59 13.67 3.69
CA GLY A 175 -30.36 13.93 2.94
C GLY A 175 -29.07 13.60 3.72
N MET A 176 -29.19 13.05 4.92
CA MET A 176 -28.03 12.64 5.73
C MET A 176 -27.26 11.48 5.08
N VAL A 177 -25.95 11.52 5.22
CA VAL A 177 -25.04 10.44 4.79
C VAL A 177 -24.37 9.79 6.01
N ILE A 178 -23.93 8.55 5.86
CA ILE A 178 -23.03 7.88 6.80
C ILE A 178 -21.64 7.79 6.18
N ASP A 179 -20.67 8.39 6.86
CA ASP A 179 -19.25 8.36 6.54
C ASP A 179 -18.58 7.32 7.43
N ILE A 180 -18.13 6.22 6.84
CA ILE A 180 -17.51 5.08 7.52
C ILE A 180 -16.03 5.04 7.15
N ASP A 181 -15.15 5.18 8.15
CA ASP A 181 -13.71 5.08 7.96
C ASP A 181 -13.03 4.69 9.29
N HIS A 182 -11.72 4.53 9.27
CA HIS A 182 -10.92 4.51 10.47
C HIS A 182 -10.84 5.91 11.10
N GLU A 183 -10.58 5.96 12.40
CA GLU A 183 -10.20 7.19 13.08
C GLU A 183 -9.07 7.86 12.29
N PRO A 184 -9.19 9.18 12.03
CA PRO A 184 -8.14 9.90 11.36
C PRO A 184 -6.89 9.82 12.22
N VAL A 185 -5.83 9.22 11.68
CA VAL A 185 -4.48 9.50 12.16
C VAL A 185 -4.31 11.01 12.01
N SER A 186 -3.85 11.70 13.05
CA SER A 186 -3.92 13.16 13.10
C SER A 186 -3.40 13.79 11.79
N ALA A 187 -4.33 14.52 11.14
CA ALA A 187 -4.21 15.27 9.90
C ALA A 187 -3.67 14.53 8.65
N VAL A 188 -4.56 13.95 7.83
CA VAL A 188 -4.51 14.12 6.37
C VAL A 188 -5.93 14.47 5.90
N THR A 189 -6.08 15.68 5.35
CA THR A 189 -7.29 16.14 4.68
C THR A 189 -7.70 15.20 3.56
N THR A 190 -8.94 14.74 3.57
CA THR A 190 -9.58 14.00 2.49
C THR A 190 -9.54 14.82 1.20
N ARG A 191 -8.92 14.28 0.15
CA ARG A 191 -9.01 14.84 -1.21
C ARG A 191 -10.17 14.18 -1.95
N SER A 192 -10.95 15.00 -2.65
CA SER A 192 -12.00 14.60 -3.59
C SER A 192 -11.47 13.60 -4.63
N PRO A 193 -12.32 12.72 -5.22
CA PRO A 193 -11.95 11.89 -6.36
C PRO A 193 -11.76 12.78 -7.60
N GLY A 194 -10.57 13.35 -7.75
CA GLY A 194 -10.23 14.26 -8.83
C GLY A 194 -8.73 14.26 -9.07
N GLN A 195 -8.33 13.58 -10.15
CA GLN A 195 -6.98 13.38 -10.68
C GLN A 195 -5.92 12.83 -9.68
N PRO A 196 -5.20 11.75 -10.04
CA PRO A 196 -4.06 11.30 -9.24
C PRO A 196 -2.99 12.41 -9.22
N ALA A 197 -2.82 13.07 -8.08
CA ALA A 197 -1.80 14.08 -7.85
C ALA A 197 -0.70 13.49 -6.96
N MET A 198 0.56 13.67 -7.36
CA MET A 198 1.70 13.29 -6.53
C MET A 198 1.77 14.22 -5.31
N GLU A 199 1.67 13.64 -4.12
CA GLU A 199 1.76 14.38 -2.86
C GLU A 199 3.21 14.51 -2.42
N VAL A 200 3.61 15.72 -2.01
CA VAL A 200 4.94 16.00 -1.46
C VAL A 200 4.76 16.70 -0.12
N ILE A 201 5.19 16.06 0.96
CA ILE A 201 5.15 16.63 2.32
C ILE A 201 6.57 16.97 2.74
N ARG A 202 6.82 18.22 3.11
CA ARG A 202 8.16 18.72 3.44
C ARG A 202 8.23 19.24 4.86
N PHE A 203 9.28 18.83 5.58
CA PHE A 203 9.66 19.36 6.88
C PHE A 203 11.06 19.96 6.76
N ALA A 204 11.19 21.26 7.06
CA ALA A 204 12.44 21.99 6.95
C ALA A 204 12.77 22.68 8.28
N ALA A 205 14.04 22.64 8.67
CA ALA A 205 14.55 23.38 9.81
C ALA A 205 15.20 24.71 9.38
N LEU A 206 15.35 25.63 10.33
CA LEU A 206 16.08 26.89 10.10
C LEU A 206 17.60 26.67 10.06
N GLU A 207 18.12 25.66 10.76
CA GLU A 207 19.54 25.32 10.72
C GLU A 207 19.86 24.63 9.38
N PRO A 208 20.90 25.07 8.64
CA PRO A 208 21.33 24.41 7.41
C PRO A 208 21.72 22.95 7.65
N GLY A 209 21.46 22.10 6.66
CA GLY A 209 21.78 20.68 6.69
C GLY A 209 21.45 20.00 5.36
N PRO A 210 21.67 18.68 5.26
CA PRO A 210 21.37 17.94 4.04
C PRO A 210 19.87 17.95 3.73
N LYS A 211 19.53 17.71 2.45
CA LYS A 211 18.16 17.53 1.98
C LYS A 211 17.93 16.08 1.60
N LEU A 212 17.09 15.39 2.36
CA LEU A 212 16.70 14.00 2.12
C LEU A 212 15.37 13.94 1.38
N LEU A 213 15.32 13.18 0.29
CA LEU A 213 14.08 12.75 -0.35
C LEU A 213 13.80 11.29 0.03
N VAL A 214 12.58 11.02 0.50
CA VAL A 214 12.11 9.65 0.78
C VAL A 214 10.92 9.34 -0.12
N THR A 215 11.03 8.29 -0.92
CA THR A 215 10.01 7.89 -1.89
C THR A 215 9.42 6.52 -1.57
N GLY A 216 8.12 6.38 -1.81
CA GLY A 216 7.39 5.11 -1.76
C GLY A 216 6.54 4.90 -3.01
N ALA A 217 6.19 3.64 -3.27
CA ALA A 217 5.39 3.22 -4.40
C ALA A 217 5.82 3.83 -5.75
N VAL A 218 7.12 3.76 -6.05
CA VAL A 218 7.62 3.88 -7.43
C VAL A 218 7.00 2.78 -8.29
N HIS A 219 6.89 1.57 -7.72
CA HIS A 219 6.00 0.52 -8.19
C HIS A 219 4.73 0.47 -7.32
N GLY A 220 3.57 0.37 -7.96
CA GLY A 220 2.28 0.54 -7.28
C GLY A 220 1.89 -0.56 -6.31
N ASN A 221 2.35 -1.79 -6.53
CA ASN A 221 2.06 -2.95 -5.70
C ASN A 221 2.97 -3.07 -4.46
N GLU A 222 3.82 -2.08 -4.20
CA GLU A 222 4.81 -2.07 -3.12
C GLU A 222 4.35 -1.13 -2.00
N THR A 223 3.41 -1.58 -1.16
CA THR A 223 2.69 -0.71 -0.20
C THR A 223 3.47 -0.37 1.07
N CYS A 224 4.58 -1.06 1.35
CA CYS A 224 5.34 -0.84 2.59
C CYS A 224 5.93 0.57 2.72
N GLY A 225 6.41 1.16 1.62
CA GLY A 225 6.90 2.53 1.57
C GLY A 225 5.83 3.57 1.92
N PRO A 226 4.69 3.61 1.20
CA PRO A 226 3.57 4.50 1.52
C PRO A 226 3.14 4.42 3.00
N GLU A 227 2.99 3.21 3.53
CA GLU A 227 2.56 3.01 4.92
C GLU A 227 3.60 3.50 5.94
N ALA A 228 4.88 3.21 5.74
CA ALA A 228 5.96 3.66 6.61
C ALA A 228 6.13 5.18 6.57
N ILE A 229 6.07 5.77 5.37
CA ILE A 229 6.14 7.22 5.16
C ILE A 229 4.98 7.92 5.87
N ALA A 230 3.75 7.39 5.75
CA ALA A 230 2.59 7.95 6.43
C ALA A 230 2.77 7.99 7.97
N ARG A 231 3.36 6.94 8.56
CA ARG A 231 3.67 6.91 10.00
C ARG A 231 4.72 7.95 10.38
N ILE A 232 5.80 8.09 9.60
CA ILE A 232 6.84 9.09 9.87
C ILE A 232 6.29 10.52 9.75
N ILE A 233 5.44 10.79 8.76
CA ILE A 233 4.78 12.09 8.61
C ILE A 233 3.91 12.39 9.84
N ALA A 234 3.15 11.41 10.34
CA ALA A 234 2.37 11.57 11.56
C ALA A 234 3.26 11.86 12.77
N ASP A 235 4.37 11.14 12.92
CA ASP A 235 5.35 11.37 13.99
C ASP A 235 5.97 12.77 13.94
N CYS A 236 6.23 13.30 12.74
CA CYS A 236 6.70 14.66 12.55
C CYS A 236 5.63 15.69 12.91
N ARG A 237 4.37 15.49 12.48
CA ARG A 237 3.24 16.39 12.79
C ARG A 237 2.94 16.44 14.28
N GLU A 238 3.07 15.31 14.97
CA GLU A 238 2.82 15.17 16.40
C GLU A 238 4.05 15.53 17.26
N GLY A 239 5.17 15.92 16.63
CA GLY A 239 6.38 16.35 17.33
C GLY A 239 7.19 15.22 17.97
N ARG A 240 6.88 13.95 17.69
CA ARG A 240 7.70 12.80 18.10
C ARG A 240 9.03 12.73 17.35
N ILE A 241 9.03 13.18 16.11
CA ILE A 241 10.24 13.34 15.29
C ILE A 241 10.34 14.83 14.94
N ALA A 242 11.41 15.49 15.43
CA ALA A 242 11.65 16.89 15.14
C ALA A 242 12.83 17.03 14.18
N VAL A 243 12.61 17.59 12.99
CA VAL A 243 13.68 17.95 12.06
C VAL A 243 14.39 19.18 12.61
N ARG A 244 15.68 19.04 12.93
CA ARG A 244 16.50 20.06 13.61
C ARG A 244 17.39 20.85 12.68
N ARG A 245 17.85 20.22 11.59
CA ARG A 245 18.67 20.84 10.54
C ARG A 245 18.27 20.29 9.18
N GLY A 246 18.55 21.04 8.12
CA GLY A 246 18.29 20.61 6.75
C GLY A 246 16.80 20.44 6.44
N GLU A 247 16.51 19.51 5.54
CA GLU A 247 15.16 19.26 5.04
C GLU A 247 14.94 17.77 4.79
N VAL A 248 13.71 17.31 5.04
CA VAL A 248 13.22 16.05 4.50
C VAL A 248 11.93 16.27 3.73
N SER A 249 11.88 15.75 2.50
CA SER A 249 10.67 15.67 1.69
C SER A 249 10.23 14.21 1.55
N PHE A 250 8.95 13.96 1.77
CA PHE A 250 8.31 12.67 1.65
C PHE A 250 7.38 12.66 0.43
N VAL A 251 7.52 11.64 -0.40
CA VAL A 251 6.59 11.32 -1.50
C VAL A 251 6.04 9.92 -1.24
N PRO A 252 4.89 9.79 -0.54
CA PRO A 252 4.36 8.48 -0.14
C PRO A 252 4.07 7.58 -1.33
N VAL A 253 3.51 8.16 -2.41
CA VAL A 253 3.14 7.46 -3.63
C VAL A 253 3.65 8.23 -4.84
N VAL A 254 4.71 7.70 -5.48
CA VAL A 254 5.28 8.27 -6.70
C VAL A 254 4.40 7.93 -7.92
N ASN A 255 4.14 6.64 -8.15
CA ASN A 255 3.34 6.18 -9.29
C ASN A 255 1.88 5.92 -8.86
N HIS A 256 1.09 6.98 -8.82
CA HIS A 256 -0.28 6.92 -8.31
C HIS A 256 -1.22 6.06 -9.19
N LYS A 257 -1.00 5.99 -10.51
CA LYS A 257 -1.78 5.09 -11.38
C LYS A 257 -1.52 3.63 -11.03
N ALA A 258 -0.25 3.22 -10.99
CA ALA A 258 0.12 1.85 -10.63
C ALA A 258 -0.40 1.50 -9.22
N TYR A 259 -0.28 2.44 -8.27
CA TYR A 259 -0.73 2.25 -6.89
C TYR A 259 -2.23 2.00 -6.79
N LEU A 260 -3.05 2.79 -7.49
CA LEU A 260 -4.51 2.56 -7.54
C LEU A 260 -4.89 1.25 -8.21
N GLN A 261 -4.09 0.80 -9.19
CA GLN A 261 -4.30 -0.46 -9.90
C GLN A 261 -3.80 -1.68 -9.11
N GLY A 262 -2.98 -1.48 -8.07
CA GLY A 262 -2.31 -2.57 -7.36
C GLY A 262 -1.31 -3.33 -8.24
N THR A 263 -0.79 -2.68 -9.28
CA THR A 263 0.15 -3.27 -10.26
C THR A 263 1.56 -2.73 -10.04
N ARG A 264 2.56 -3.43 -10.58
CA ARG A 264 3.95 -2.94 -10.56
C ARG A 264 4.11 -1.62 -11.31
N GLU A 265 3.40 -1.47 -12.42
CA GLU A 265 3.51 -0.35 -13.35
C GLU A 265 2.12 0.08 -13.83
N GLY A 266 2.01 1.34 -14.27
CA GLY A 266 0.78 1.92 -14.80
C GLY A 266 0.69 1.74 -16.32
N ASP A 267 1.52 2.47 -17.08
CA ASP A 267 1.67 2.26 -18.54
C ASP A 267 3.01 1.60 -18.88
N ARG A 268 4.08 1.94 -18.15
CA ARG A 268 5.43 1.36 -18.32
C ARG A 268 6.17 1.31 -17.00
N ASN A 269 7.29 0.59 -16.95
CA ASN A 269 8.15 0.61 -15.78
C ASN A 269 8.83 1.99 -15.62
N LEU A 270 8.41 2.77 -14.62
CA LEU A 270 9.00 4.07 -14.31
C LEU A 270 10.49 3.94 -13.98
N ASN A 271 10.85 2.91 -13.20
CA ASN A 271 12.20 2.69 -12.68
C ASN A 271 13.15 1.97 -13.66
N ARG A 272 12.79 1.90 -14.95
CA ARG A 272 13.69 1.48 -16.04
C ARG A 272 13.91 2.56 -17.10
N ASP A 273 13.06 3.58 -17.17
CA ASP A 273 13.20 4.73 -18.08
C ASP A 273 12.82 6.01 -17.33
N LEU A 274 13.67 6.43 -16.40
CA LEU A 274 13.50 7.70 -15.70
C LEU A 274 14.37 8.78 -16.37
N ARG A 275 13.71 9.81 -16.91
CA ARG A 275 14.32 11.00 -17.50
C ARG A 275 13.30 12.14 -17.58
N ASP A 276 13.76 13.35 -17.87
CA ASP A 276 12.87 14.45 -18.21
C ASP A 276 12.30 14.25 -19.63
N TYR A 277 10.98 14.40 -19.78
CA TYR A 277 10.27 14.28 -21.05
C TYR A 277 9.76 15.64 -21.50
N VAL A 278 10.25 16.11 -22.64
CA VAL A 278 9.75 17.36 -23.26
C VAL A 278 8.28 17.21 -23.67
N ILE A 279 7.91 16.05 -24.20
CA ILE A 279 6.54 15.70 -24.59
C ILE A 279 6.21 14.38 -23.88
N PRO A 280 5.40 14.41 -22.80
CA PRO A 280 5.06 13.20 -22.07
C PRO A 280 3.93 12.43 -22.78
N GLU A 281 4.16 11.16 -23.09
CA GLU A 281 3.24 10.30 -23.83
C GLU A 281 2.36 9.49 -22.85
N CYS A 282 2.97 8.87 -21.84
CA CYS A 282 2.27 8.01 -20.88
C CYS A 282 2.19 8.62 -19.47
N HIS A 283 1.55 7.90 -18.54
CA HIS A 283 1.45 8.35 -17.15
C HIS A 283 2.82 8.50 -16.49
N GLU A 284 3.71 7.53 -16.65
CA GLU A 284 5.04 7.55 -16.06
C GLU A 284 5.92 8.69 -16.57
N ASP A 285 5.76 9.15 -17.81
CA ASP A 285 6.46 10.34 -18.31
C ASP A 285 6.03 11.61 -17.55
N ARG A 286 4.73 11.71 -17.25
CA ARG A 286 4.18 12.82 -16.45
C ARG A 286 4.64 12.74 -15.00
N VAL A 287 4.73 11.54 -14.43
CA VAL A 287 5.30 11.31 -13.10
C VAL A 287 6.80 11.67 -13.08
N ALA A 288 7.55 11.25 -14.10
CA ALA A 288 8.97 11.56 -14.26
C ALA A 288 9.21 13.07 -14.24
N ASN A 289 8.42 13.84 -14.98
CA ASN A 289 8.50 15.31 -14.99
C ASN A 289 8.17 15.98 -13.65
N LEU A 290 7.59 15.27 -12.69
CA LEU A 290 7.36 15.77 -11.34
C LEU A 290 8.46 15.32 -10.36
N ILE A 291 8.91 14.07 -10.44
CA ILE A 291 9.91 13.52 -9.52
C ILE A 291 11.34 13.94 -9.88
N CYS A 292 11.69 14.09 -11.15
CA CYS A 292 13.02 14.49 -11.60
C CYS A 292 13.45 15.87 -11.05
N PRO A 293 12.59 16.92 -11.06
CA PRO A 293 12.89 18.18 -10.39
C PRO A 293 13.07 18.04 -8.87
N LEU A 294 12.32 17.13 -8.23
CA LEU A 294 12.49 16.87 -6.80
C LEU A 294 13.85 16.21 -6.55
N LEU A 295 14.23 15.19 -7.30
CA LEU A 295 15.55 14.55 -7.19
C LEU A 295 16.68 15.58 -7.29
N ARG A 296 16.61 16.50 -8.27
CA ARG A 296 17.60 17.59 -8.42
C ARG A 296 17.62 18.62 -7.28
N GLN A 297 16.57 18.70 -6.48
CA GLN A 297 16.48 19.63 -5.34
C GLN A 297 17.03 19.06 -4.04
N HIS A 298 17.35 17.77 -3.99
CA HIS A 298 17.80 17.06 -2.79
C HIS A 298 19.24 16.56 -2.95
N ASP A 299 19.88 16.29 -1.81
CA ASP A 299 21.26 15.79 -1.77
C ASP A 299 21.29 14.25 -1.66
N VAL A 300 20.28 13.68 -0.99
CA VAL A 300 20.18 12.26 -0.66
C VAL A 300 18.81 11.69 -1.03
N LEU A 301 18.77 10.50 -1.62
CA LEU A 301 17.54 9.73 -1.86
C LEU A 301 17.52 8.43 -1.04
N LEU A 302 16.42 8.19 -0.34
CA LEU A 302 16.04 6.87 0.15
C LEU A 302 14.79 6.40 -0.61
N ASP A 303 14.96 5.44 -1.50
CA ASP A 303 13.87 4.89 -2.30
C ASP A 303 13.41 3.53 -1.75
N ILE A 304 12.16 3.46 -1.30
CA ILE A 304 11.64 2.30 -0.56
C ILE A 304 10.85 1.39 -1.49
N HIS A 305 11.32 0.15 -1.61
CA HIS A 305 10.75 -0.91 -2.41
C HIS A 305 10.48 -2.16 -1.58
N SER A 306 9.76 -3.09 -2.20
CA SER A 306 9.61 -4.47 -1.75
C SER A 306 9.66 -5.38 -2.97
N PHE A 307 9.91 -6.67 -2.78
CA PHE A 307 10.09 -7.60 -3.89
C PHE A 307 9.13 -8.79 -3.82
N ARG A 308 8.95 -9.47 -4.96
CA ARG A 308 8.05 -10.62 -5.09
C ARG A 308 8.71 -11.94 -4.64
N SER A 309 9.99 -12.12 -4.93
CA SER A 309 10.71 -13.37 -4.69
C SER A 309 10.88 -13.63 -3.18
N ARG A 310 11.24 -14.87 -2.83
CA ARG A 310 11.74 -15.15 -1.47
C ARG A 310 13.14 -14.56 -1.34
N GLY A 311 13.45 -14.03 -0.16
CA GLY A 311 14.75 -13.44 0.13
C GLY A 311 14.71 -12.68 1.44
N GLU A 312 15.89 -12.39 1.98
CA GLU A 312 16.03 -11.46 3.09
C GLU A 312 16.06 -10.00 2.59
N PRO A 313 15.68 -9.01 3.42
CA PRO A 313 15.79 -7.60 3.06
C PRO A 313 17.23 -7.21 2.70
N PHE A 314 17.38 -6.32 1.72
CA PHE A 314 18.70 -5.85 1.26
C PHE A 314 18.65 -4.39 0.78
N VAL A 315 19.82 -3.80 0.53
CA VAL A 315 19.94 -2.44 0.00
C VAL A 315 20.79 -2.45 -1.26
N PHE A 316 20.28 -1.84 -2.33
CA PHE A 316 21.05 -1.52 -3.54
C PHE A 316 21.80 -0.21 -3.39
N VAL A 317 23.07 -0.27 -3.77
CA VAL A 317 24.05 0.82 -3.72
C VAL A 317 24.63 1.00 -5.12
N GLY A 318 24.93 2.24 -5.48
CA GLY A 318 25.59 2.60 -6.73
C GLY A 318 27.03 2.10 -6.83
N PRO A 319 27.76 2.45 -7.88
CA PRO A 319 29.10 1.95 -8.18
C PRO A 319 30.16 2.58 -7.26
N PRO A 320 31.42 2.10 -7.27
CA PRO A 320 32.54 2.85 -6.72
C PRO A 320 32.70 4.22 -7.40
N ASP A 321 33.42 5.13 -6.75
CA ASP A 321 33.75 6.42 -7.36
C ASP A 321 34.50 6.20 -8.67
N ASN A 322 34.03 6.83 -9.74
CA ASN A 322 34.55 6.64 -11.08
C ASN A 322 34.22 7.85 -11.98
N GLN A 323 34.97 7.96 -13.08
CA GLN A 323 34.77 8.96 -14.14
C GLN A 323 34.46 8.27 -15.48
N GLY A 324 33.92 7.05 -15.43
CA GLY A 324 33.66 6.24 -16.62
C GLY A 324 32.37 6.65 -17.34
N ASP A 325 32.13 6.02 -18.48
CA ASP A 325 30.96 6.32 -19.32
C ASP A 325 29.65 5.71 -18.76
N ILE A 326 29.76 4.73 -17.87
CA ILE A 326 28.64 4.06 -17.21
C ILE A 326 28.60 4.50 -15.76
N GLU A 327 27.58 5.26 -15.41
CA GLU A 327 27.30 5.69 -14.03
C GLU A 327 28.48 6.41 -13.34
N PRO A 328 28.98 7.53 -13.90
CA PRO A 328 29.98 8.36 -13.22
C PRO A 328 29.46 8.81 -11.86
N PHE A 329 30.29 8.65 -10.83
CA PHE A 329 29.88 8.84 -9.45
C PHE A 329 31.05 9.26 -8.55
N GLY A 330 30.77 10.06 -7.51
CA GLY A 330 31.78 10.62 -6.61
C GLY A 330 31.39 10.64 -5.13
N SER A 331 30.30 9.96 -4.77
CA SER A 331 29.75 9.93 -3.39
C SER A 331 29.63 8.50 -2.85
N ALA A 332 30.44 7.57 -3.36
CA ALA A 332 30.37 6.14 -3.02
C ALA A 332 30.54 5.85 -1.53
N GLN A 333 31.39 6.62 -0.85
CA GLN A 333 31.57 6.48 0.60
C GLN A 333 30.30 6.88 1.35
N ALA A 334 29.75 8.06 1.08
CA ALA A 334 28.54 8.55 1.76
C ALA A 334 27.32 7.65 1.51
N GLU A 335 27.15 7.18 0.28
CA GLU A 335 26.08 6.26 -0.08
C GLU A 335 26.22 4.90 0.60
N GLY A 336 27.46 4.36 0.68
CA GLY A 336 27.75 3.12 1.38
C GLY A 336 27.55 3.23 2.90
N GLU A 337 27.90 4.36 3.52
CA GLU A 337 27.67 4.60 4.95
C GLU A 337 26.17 4.69 5.28
N LEU A 338 25.38 5.33 4.41
CA LEU A 338 23.92 5.36 4.52
C LEU A 338 23.35 3.95 4.42
N ALA A 339 23.70 3.20 3.36
CA ALA A 339 23.22 1.84 3.12
C ALA A 339 23.49 0.92 4.30
N ALA A 340 24.71 0.96 4.85
CA ALA A 340 25.14 0.15 5.98
C ALA A 340 24.38 0.45 7.28
N ARG A 341 23.59 1.52 7.35
CA ARG A 341 22.87 1.95 8.56
C ARG A 341 21.36 1.82 8.46
N LEU A 342 20.81 1.46 7.30
CA LEU A 342 19.36 1.36 7.13
C LEU A 342 18.74 0.19 7.91
N GLY A 343 19.53 -0.83 8.25
CA GLY A 343 19.08 -2.00 9.04
C GLY A 343 19.28 -3.35 8.34
N PRO A 344 18.97 -3.51 7.04
CA PRO A 344 19.34 -4.72 6.30
C PRO A 344 20.86 -4.94 6.29
N ALA A 345 21.29 -6.20 6.38
CA ALA A 345 22.72 -6.56 6.44
C ALA A 345 23.33 -6.95 5.09
N VAL A 346 22.50 -7.07 4.07
CA VAL A 346 22.89 -7.47 2.72
C VAL A 346 22.91 -6.22 1.85
N LEU A 347 24.08 -5.92 1.29
CA LEU A 347 24.27 -4.84 0.34
C LEU A 347 24.52 -5.42 -1.05
N MET A 348 23.90 -4.84 -2.07
CA MET A 348 24.08 -5.21 -3.47
C MET A 348 24.53 -4.00 -4.29
N HIS A 349 25.42 -4.20 -5.26
CA HIS A 349 25.89 -3.13 -6.15
C HIS A 349 26.21 -3.68 -7.55
N GLY A 350 26.46 -2.80 -8.51
CA GLY A 350 26.81 -3.18 -9.90
C GLY A 350 25.61 -3.31 -10.85
N TRP A 351 24.47 -2.71 -10.50
CA TRP A 351 23.22 -2.79 -11.27
C TRP A 351 23.37 -2.33 -12.73
N LEU A 352 23.77 -1.08 -12.98
CA LEU A 352 23.85 -0.56 -14.35
C LEU A 352 24.86 -1.30 -15.22
N ALA A 353 25.97 -1.76 -14.65
CA ALA A 353 26.96 -2.56 -15.38
C ALA A 353 26.40 -3.93 -15.80
N ALA A 354 25.69 -4.62 -14.90
CA ALA A 354 25.02 -5.89 -15.23
C ALA A 354 23.89 -5.67 -16.25
N TYR A 355 23.11 -4.59 -16.10
CA TYR A 355 22.06 -4.22 -17.04
C TYR A 355 22.61 -3.91 -18.44
N ALA A 356 23.71 -3.17 -18.53
CA ALA A 356 24.35 -2.86 -19.81
C ALA A 356 24.80 -4.14 -20.55
N ARG A 357 25.37 -5.12 -19.82
CA ARG A 357 25.70 -6.44 -20.37
C ARG A 357 24.46 -7.19 -20.86
N ALA A 358 23.39 -7.21 -20.05
CA ALA A 358 22.10 -7.82 -20.42
C ALA A 358 21.54 -7.24 -21.72
N GLN A 359 21.62 -5.92 -21.89
CA GLN A 359 21.14 -5.24 -23.10
C GLN A 359 21.97 -5.56 -24.34
N GLN A 360 23.30 -5.64 -24.20
CA GLN A 360 24.17 -6.07 -25.31
C GLN A 360 23.84 -7.49 -25.76
N GLU A 361 23.60 -8.40 -24.81
CA GLU A 361 23.21 -9.78 -25.12
C GLU A 361 21.81 -9.85 -25.75
N ARG A 362 20.85 -9.06 -25.25
CA ARG A 362 19.51 -8.93 -25.85
C ARG A 362 19.60 -8.50 -27.32
N ALA A 363 20.42 -7.49 -27.62
CA ALA A 363 20.66 -7.02 -28.98
C ALA A 363 21.28 -8.11 -29.86
N ARG A 364 22.26 -8.86 -29.34
CA ARG A 364 22.87 -10.00 -30.05
C ARG A 364 21.85 -11.09 -30.40
N LEU A 365 20.87 -11.33 -29.53
CA LEU A 365 19.78 -12.30 -29.73
C LEU A 365 18.64 -11.78 -30.62
N GLY A 366 18.83 -10.64 -31.29
CA GLY A 366 17.83 -10.07 -32.21
C GLY A 366 16.69 -9.33 -31.50
N GLY A 367 16.83 -9.04 -30.21
CA GLY A 367 15.95 -8.10 -29.51
C GLY A 367 16.23 -6.66 -29.96
N GLY A 368 15.20 -5.81 -30.01
CA GLY A 368 15.37 -4.40 -30.35
C GLY A 368 16.17 -3.63 -29.29
N ASP A 369 16.79 -2.52 -29.71
CA ASP A 369 17.35 -1.53 -28.79
C ASP A 369 16.23 -0.92 -27.95
N ILE A 370 16.19 -1.27 -26.67
CA ILE A 370 15.39 -0.50 -25.72
C ILE A 370 16.21 0.75 -25.44
N VAL A 371 15.78 1.89 -26.01
CA VAL A 371 16.40 3.22 -25.86
C VAL A 371 16.42 3.70 -24.39
N SER A 372 15.79 2.94 -23.49
CA SER A 372 15.80 3.16 -22.05
C SER A 372 16.96 2.41 -21.38
N LYS A 373 18.02 3.19 -21.13
CA LYS A 373 19.10 2.85 -20.19
C LYS A 373 18.44 2.56 -18.84
N GLY A 374 18.80 1.48 -18.13
CA GLY A 374 18.19 1.00 -16.88
C GLY A 374 18.32 1.95 -15.68
N VAL A 375 17.98 3.22 -15.91
CA VAL A 375 18.08 4.38 -15.06
C VAL A 375 16.77 4.48 -14.31
N GLY A 376 16.84 4.19 -13.02
CA GLY A 376 15.78 4.44 -12.08
C GLY A 376 15.98 5.74 -11.33
N THR A 377 15.23 5.87 -10.24
CA THR A 377 15.30 6.98 -9.27
C THR A 377 16.72 7.18 -8.72
N THR A 378 17.40 6.10 -8.32
CA THR A 378 18.75 6.22 -7.71
C THR A 378 19.82 6.57 -8.74
N GLU A 379 19.75 6.00 -9.95
CA GLU A 379 20.68 6.37 -11.02
C GLU A 379 20.48 7.83 -11.43
N TYR A 380 19.22 8.29 -11.58
CA TYR A 380 18.93 9.69 -11.85
C TYR A 380 19.42 10.60 -10.71
N MET A 381 19.26 10.21 -9.44
CA MET A 381 19.77 10.95 -8.29
C MET A 381 21.29 11.14 -8.36
N ARG A 382 22.03 10.10 -8.74
CA ARG A 382 23.49 10.16 -8.91
C ARG A 382 23.87 11.08 -10.06
N PHE A 383 23.17 11.01 -11.20
CA PHE A 383 23.39 11.91 -12.33
C PHE A 383 23.08 13.38 -12.02
N ALA A 384 22.14 13.62 -11.11
CA ALA A 384 21.81 14.96 -10.61
C ALA A 384 22.87 15.53 -9.65
N GLY A 385 23.89 14.75 -9.27
CA GLY A 385 24.98 15.15 -8.37
C GLY A 385 24.77 14.75 -6.90
N GLY A 386 23.65 14.11 -6.57
CA GLY A 386 23.39 13.56 -5.25
C GLY A 386 23.85 12.11 -5.11
N TYR A 387 23.37 11.43 -4.08
CA TYR A 387 23.51 9.98 -3.93
C TYR A 387 22.23 9.36 -3.39
N GLY A 388 22.04 8.05 -3.58
CA GLY A 388 20.79 7.43 -3.19
C GLY A 388 20.83 5.92 -3.17
N VAL A 389 19.97 5.34 -2.35
CA VAL A 389 19.88 3.90 -2.17
C VAL A 389 18.46 3.41 -2.37
N THR A 390 18.32 2.24 -2.96
CA THR A 390 17.05 1.51 -3.00
C THR A 390 17.09 0.47 -1.90
N ILE A 391 16.14 0.55 -0.98
CA ILE A 391 15.95 -0.50 0.04
C ILE A 391 14.84 -1.44 -0.40
N GLU A 392 15.10 -2.73 -0.29
CA GLU A 392 14.16 -3.81 -0.59
C GLU A 392 13.73 -4.43 0.75
N CYS A 393 12.60 -3.96 1.28
CA CYS A 393 12.19 -4.17 2.67
C CYS A 393 11.68 -5.58 3.01
N GLY A 394 11.55 -6.46 2.00
CA GLY A 394 10.97 -7.80 2.15
C GLY A 394 9.90 -8.06 1.10
N GLN A 395 9.06 -9.06 1.36
CA GLN A 395 8.00 -9.43 0.40
C GLN A 395 6.85 -8.42 0.41
N HIS A 396 6.24 -8.15 -0.76
CA HIS A 396 5.20 -7.14 -0.93
C HIS A 396 4.08 -7.14 0.13
N GLN A 397 3.64 -8.32 0.57
CA GLN A 397 2.52 -8.49 1.50
C GLN A 397 2.96 -8.77 2.94
N GLU A 398 4.26 -8.76 3.23
CA GLU A 398 4.77 -9.07 4.56
C GLU A 398 4.62 -7.84 5.48
N PRO A 399 3.85 -7.92 6.59
CA PRO A 399 3.69 -6.78 7.50
C PRO A 399 5.02 -6.24 8.06
N ARG A 400 6.01 -7.14 8.20
CA ARG A 400 7.36 -6.81 8.65
C ARG A 400 8.09 -5.86 7.70
N ALA A 401 7.75 -5.85 6.41
CA ALA A 401 8.36 -4.93 5.44
C ALA A 401 8.06 -3.47 5.80
N VAL A 402 6.88 -3.18 6.37
CA VAL A 402 6.53 -1.82 6.82
C VAL A 402 7.38 -1.39 8.02
N GLU A 403 7.63 -2.30 8.95
CA GLU A 403 8.50 -2.02 10.11
C GLU A 403 9.96 -1.78 9.69
N ILE A 404 10.45 -2.55 8.69
CA ILE A 404 11.79 -2.36 8.12
C ILE A 404 11.88 -1.01 7.42
N ALA A 405 10.88 -0.66 6.59
CA ALA A 405 10.83 0.64 5.92
C ALA A 405 10.80 1.80 6.93
N TYR A 406 9.97 1.71 7.96
CA TYR A 406 9.88 2.73 9.02
C TYR A 406 11.21 2.89 9.77
N ALA A 407 11.85 1.79 10.15
CA ALA A 407 13.17 1.81 10.79
C ALA A 407 14.25 2.41 9.87
N ALA A 408 14.24 2.07 8.58
CA ALA A 408 15.18 2.61 7.60
C ALA A 408 15.05 4.13 7.45
N ILE A 409 13.83 4.66 7.40
CA ILE A 409 13.60 6.12 7.36
C ILE A 409 14.18 6.78 8.62
N ARG A 410 13.88 6.25 9.82
CA ARG A 410 14.42 6.80 11.08
C ARG A 410 15.94 6.75 11.13
N ASN A 411 16.53 5.65 10.68
CA ASN A 411 17.98 5.50 10.62
C ASN A 411 18.61 6.48 9.63
N ALA A 412 18.00 6.69 8.46
CA ALA A 412 18.48 7.69 7.50
C ALA A 412 18.41 9.11 8.07
N LEU A 413 17.30 9.47 8.72
CA LEU A 413 17.15 10.77 9.40
C LEU A 413 18.21 10.97 10.48
N ALA A 414 18.49 9.95 11.29
CA ALA A 414 19.49 9.99 12.35
C ALA A 414 20.92 10.08 11.81
N HIS A 415 21.28 9.24 10.83
CA HIS A 415 22.60 9.21 10.19
C HIS A 415 22.93 10.54 9.50
N LEU A 416 21.96 11.13 8.80
CA LEU A 416 22.10 12.46 8.17
C LEU A 416 22.00 13.61 9.17
N ARG A 417 21.85 13.30 10.48
CA ARG A 417 21.70 14.25 11.59
C ARG A 417 20.55 15.23 11.41
N LEU A 418 19.53 14.85 10.63
CA LEU A 418 18.32 15.65 10.43
C LEU A 418 17.49 15.73 11.72
N ILE A 419 17.63 14.76 12.61
CA ILE A 419 16.91 14.65 13.88
C ILE A 419 17.89 14.44 15.03
N ASP A 420 17.48 14.78 16.26
CA ASP A 420 18.26 14.48 17.48
C ASP A 420 18.09 13.01 17.86
N ALA A 421 18.85 12.13 17.23
CA ALA A 421 18.89 10.71 17.55
C ALA A 421 20.33 10.19 17.55
N PRO A 422 20.63 9.12 18.31
CA PRO A 422 21.92 8.44 18.23
C PRO A 422 22.21 7.97 16.81
N GLU A 423 23.49 8.01 16.43
CA GLU A 423 23.97 7.43 15.18
C GLU A 423 23.59 5.93 15.11
N PRO A 424 22.88 5.47 14.08
CA PRO A 424 22.51 4.08 13.96
C PRO A 424 23.75 3.19 13.71
N PRO A 425 23.75 1.94 14.21
CA PRO A 425 24.89 1.04 14.06
C PRO A 425 25.08 0.63 12.60
N ARG A 426 26.35 0.41 12.21
CA ARG A 426 26.70 -0.18 10.92
C ARG A 426 26.40 -1.68 10.92
N ARG A 427 25.66 -2.15 9.92
CA ARG A 427 25.34 -3.56 9.70
C ARG A 427 25.64 -3.99 8.27
N VAL A 428 26.77 -4.65 8.07
CA VAL A 428 27.16 -5.28 6.80
C VAL A 428 27.69 -6.67 7.08
N GLU A 429 26.87 -7.69 6.79
CA GLU A 429 27.25 -9.10 6.90
C GLU A 429 27.66 -9.66 5.53
N ARG A 430 26.98 -9.21 4.47
CA ARG A 430 27.17 -9.71 3.11
C ARG A 430 27.09 -8.57 2.10
N ALA A 431 28.06 -8.52 1.19
CA ALA A 431 28.04 -7.63 0.05
C ALA A 431 28.13 -8.45 -1.24
N ILE A 432 27.27 -8.16 -2.21
CA ILE A 432 27.16 -8.88 -3.48
C ILE A 432 27.33 -7.90 -4.64
N GLU A 433 28.26 -8.18 -5.55
CA GLU A 433 28.38 -7.49 -6.83
C GLU A 433 27.64 -8.26 -7.91
N LEU A 434 26.77 -7.60 -8.66
CA LEU A 434 26.12 -8.21 -9.82
C LEU A 434 27.14 -8.33 -10.97
N ALA A 435 27.62 -9.55 -11.17
CA ALA A 435 28.61 -9.88 -12.18
C ALA A 435 27.97 -10.09 -13.55
N ASP A 436 26.80 -10.71 -13.62
CA ASP A 436 26.15 -11.01 -14.91
C ASP A 436 24.62 -11.06 -14.82
N ALA A 437 23.98 -11.00 -15.98
CA ALA A 437 22.53 -11.10 -16.16
C ALA A 437 22.22 -12.11 -17.27
N VAL A 438 21.67 -13.25 -16.87
CA VAL A 438 21.37 -14.35 -17.80
C VAL A 438 19.96 -14.19 -18.31
N LEU A 439 19.80 -14.06 -19.63
CA LEU A 439 18.49 -13.94 -20.28
C LEU A 439 17.85 -15.31 -20.53
N CYS A 440 16.52 -15.36 -20.46
CA CYS A 440 15.72 -16.43 -21.04
C CYS A 440 15.76 -16.30 -22.57
N VAL A 441 16.21 -17.34 -23.26
CA VAL A 441 16.34 -17.35 -24.73
C VAL A 441 15.13 -18.04 -25.36
N SER A 442 14.58 -19.05 -24.69
CA SER A 442 13.45 -19.85 -25.15
C SER A 442 12.39 -20.01 -24.06
N PRO A 443 11.08 -20.12 -24.39
CA PRO A 443 10.03 -20.38 -23.40
C PRO A 443 10.23 -21.67 -22.57
N GLY A 444 11.08 -22.59 -23.01
CA GLY A 444 11.43 -23.80 -22.27
C GLY A 444 12.59 -23.63 -21.28
N ASP A 445 13.24 -22.46 -21.24
CA ASP A 445 14.30 -22.18 -20.26
C ASP A 445 13.69 -22.07 -18.85
N HIS A 446 14.32 -22.73 -17.88
CA HIS A 446 13.80 -22.79 -16.51
C HIS A 446 14.91 -22.81 -15.45
N LEU A 447 14.56 -22.41 -14.24
CA LEU A 447 15.44 -22.56 -13.08
C LEU A 447 15.48 -24.03 -12.64
N GLU A 448 16.66 -24.52 -12.24
CA GLU A 448 16.84 -25.91 -11.78
C GLU A 448 16.02 -26.20 -10.51
N LYS A 449 15.87 -25.18 -9.66
CA LYS A 449 15.09 -25.23 -8.43
C LYS A 449 14.55 -23.84 -8.08
N ALA A 450 13.71 -23.79 -7.05
CA ALA A 450 13.14 -22.55 -6.53
C ALA A 450 14.17 -21.75 -5.71
N TRP A 451 15.06 -21.03 -6.41
CA TRP A 451 16.04 -20.14 -5.82
C TRP A 451 15.38 -18.92 -5.15
N ALA A 452 16.00 -18.44 -4.07
CA ALA A 452 15.73 -17.16 -3.44
C ALA A 452 16.82 -16.14 -3.80
N THR A 453 16.46 -14.85 -3.77
CA THR A 453 17.46 -13.77 -3.94
C THR A 453 18.48 -13.85 -2.81
N GLY A 454 19.76 -14.02 -3.18
CA GLY A 454 20.87 -14.12 -2.24
C GLY A 454 21.26 -15.56 -1.88
N ASP A 455 20.64 -16.58 -2.47
CA ASP A 455 21.06 -17.97 -2.31
C ASP A 455 22.48 -18.17 -2.80
N ARG A 456 23.31 -18.87 -2.01
CA ARG A 456 24.68 -19.22 -2.38
C ARG A 456 24.67 -20.34 -3.42
N VAL A 457 25.56 -20.22 -4.40
CA VAL A 457 25.80 -21.27 -5.39
C VAL A 457 27.32 -21.51 -5.54
N PRO A 458 27.83 -22.72 -5.26
CA PRO A 458 29.22 -23.09 -5.52
C PRO A 458 29.50 -23.19 -7.01
N ALA A 459 30.78 -23.01 -7.37
CA ALA A 459 31.25 -23.17 -8.74
C ALA A 459 30.83 -24.55 -9.32
N GLY A 460 30.25 -24.53 -10.52
CA GLY A 460 29.79 -25.72 -11.24
C GLY A 460 28.39 -26.22 -10.88
N GLU A 461 27.71 -25.68 -9.85
CA GLU A 461 26.31 -26.04 -9.58
C GLU A 461 25.39 -25.51 -10.69
N VAL A 462 24.43 -26.34 -11.11
CA VAL A 462 23.43 -25.99 -12.12
C VAL A 462 22.42 -25.02 -11.52
N ILE A 463 22.35 -23.81 -12.06
CA ILE A 463 21.39 -22.78 -11.64
C ILE A 463 20.07 -22.94 -12.42
N ALA A 464 20.18 -23.21 -13.71
CA ALA A 464 19.08 -23.26 -14.66
C ALA A 464 19.39 -24.22 -15.82
N ARG A 465 18.39 -24.55 -16.62
CA ARG A 465 18.57 -25.27 -17.89
C ARG A 465 17.89 -24.55 -19.04
N ARG A 466 18.50 -24.65 -20.21
CA ARG A 466 17.91 -24.25 -21.49
C ARG A 466 16.84 -25.24 -21.93
N ALA A 467 15.99 -24.80 -22.85
CA ALA A 467 14.95 -25.63 -23.45
C ALA A 467 15.47 -26.91 -24.14
N ASP A 468 16.72 -26.92 -24.61
CA ASP A 468 17.37 -28.08 -25.23
C ASP A 468 18.05 -29.03 -24.22
N GLY A 469 17.98 -28.70 -22.92
CA GLY A 469 18.57 -29.47 -21.83
C GLY A 469 19.99 -29.02 -21.44
N GLU A 470 20.58 -28.03 -22.12
CA GLU A 470 21.88 -27.46 -21.74
C GLU A 470 21.83 -26.91 -20.30
N ALA A 471 22.78 -27.34 -19.46
CA ALA A 471 22.87 -26.89 -18.08
C ALA A 471 23.63 -25.56 -17.98
N LEU A 472 22.99 -24.56 -17.39
CA LEU A 472 23.61 -23.28 -17.05
C LEU A 472 24.18 -23.38 -15.63
N THR A 473 25.51 -23.47 -15.54
CA THR A 473 26.23 -23.68 -14.28
C THR A 473 26.85 -22.38 -13.75
N ALA A 474 27.01 -22.29 -12.44
CA ALA A 474 27.70 -21.17 -11.80
C ALA A 474 29.18 -21.15 -12.23
N PRO A 475 29.68 -20.05 -12.82
CA PRO A 475 31.06 -19.99 -13.31
C PRO A 475 32.10 -19.91 -12.16
N SER A 476 31.65 -19.53 -10.96
CA SER A 476 32.45 -19.43 -9.74
C SER A 476 31.52 -19.52 -8.52
N ASP A 477 32.09 -19.55 -7.31
CA ASP A 477 31.30 -19.40 -6.09
C ASP A 477 30.62 -18.03 -6.08
N GLY A 478 29.30 -18.02 -5.95
CA GLY A 478 28.52 -16.81 -6.08
C GLY A 478 27.13 -16.92 -5.49
N PHE A 479 26.23 -16.12 -6.05
CA PHE A 479 24.86 -15.95 -5.58
C PHE A 479 23.88 -15.85 -6.76
N VAL A 480 22.68 -16.39 -6.57
CA VAL A 480 21.55 -16.16 -7.48
C VAL A 480 20.78 -14.93 -7.00
N VAL A 481 20.54 -13.97 -7.88
CA VAL A 481 19.83 -12.72 -7.58
C VAL A 481 18.66 -12.54 -8.55
N PHE A 482 17.51 -12.12 -8.04
CA PHE A 482 16.26 -11.94 -8.81
C PHE A 482 15.91 -13.11 -9.73
N PRO A 483 15.81 -14.34 -9.21
CA PRO A 483 15.39 -15.49 -10.00
C PRO A 483 13.97 -15.29 -10.52
N ASN A 484 13.78 -15.50 -11.82
CA ASN A 484 12.49 -15.40 -12.48
C ASN A 484 11.91 -16.79 -12.74
N ALA A 485 10.84 -17.13 -12.02
CA ALA A 485 10.19 -18.44 -12.12
C ALA A 485 9.30 -18.59 -13.37
N ASP A 486 8.93 -17.49 -14.03
CA ASP A 486 8.12 -17.49 -15.26
C ASP A 486 8.69 -16.47 -16.27
N PRO A 487 9.90 -16.74 -16.79
CA PRO A 487 10.63 -15.78 -17.61
C PRO A 487 10.11 -15.81 -19.06
N LYS A 488 9.76 -14.64 -19.57
CA LYS A 488 9.48 -14.48 -21.01
C LYS A 488 10.79 -14.46 -21.80
N PRO A 489 10.78 -14.86 -23.08
CA PRO A 489 11.96 -14.71 -23.94
C PRO A 489 12.51 -13.28 -23.92
N LEU A 490 13.84 -13.20 -23.92
CA LEU A 490 14.65 -12.00 -23.77
C LEU A 490 14.51 -11.29 -22.42
N VAL A 491 13.72 -11.78 -21.45
CA VAL A 491 13.71 -11.27 -20.08
C VAL A 491 14.73 -12.03 -19.24
N GLU A 492 15.29 -11.36 -18.24
CA GLU A 492 16.24 -11.93 -17.30
C GLU A 492 15.66 -13.17 -16.60
N LEU A 493 16.37 -14.29 -16.73
CA LEU A 493 16.11 -15.55 -16.05
C LEU A 493 16.64 -15.48 -14.61
N TYR A 494 17.86 -14.96 -14.43
CA TYR A 494 18.44 -14.60 -13.14
C TYR A 494 19.65 -13.67 -13.34
N TYR A 495 20.08 -13.02 -12.26
CA TYR A 495 21.36 -12.33 -12.16
C TYR A 495 22.34 -13.18 -11.37
N PHE A 496 23.59 -13.25 -11.83
CA PHE A 496 24.67 -13.91 -11.11
C PHE A 496 25.48 -12.88 -10.32
N GLY A 497 25.59 -13.10 -9.02
CA GLY A 497 26.34 -12.22 -8.11
C GLY A 497 27.60 -12.88 -7.55
N VAL A 498 28.62 -12.08 -7.24
CA VAL A 498 29.86 -12.53 -6.56
C VAL A 498 30.06 -11.77 -5.26
N ALA A 499 30.83 -12.34 -4.32
CA ALA A 499 31.11 -11.68 -3.05
C ALA A 499 31.95 -10.41 -3.23
N SER A 500 31.48 -9.28 -2.70
CA SER A 500 32.18 -8.00 -2.72
C SER A 500 32.85 -7.70 -1.38
N ARG A 501 34.01 -7.02 -1.42
CA ARG A 501 34.73 -6.53 -0.23
C ARG A 501 34.56 -5.03 0.04
N ARG A 502 33.79 -4.33 -0.80
CA ARG A 502 33.74 -2.86 -0.85
C ARG A 502 33.32 -2.18 0.46
N PHE A 503 32.38 -2.75 1.19
CA PHE A 503 31.74 -2.07 2.32
C PHE A 503 32.33 -2.42 3.70
N GLY A 504 33.37 -3.26 3.73
CA GLY A 504 33.88 -3.89 4.96
C GLY A 504 32.83 -4.83 5.58
N ARG A 505 33.26 -5.68 6.53
CA ARG A 505 32.31 -6.36 7.42
C ARG A 505 32.12 -5.52 8.68
N SER A 506 30.94 -5.57 9.29
CA SER A 506 30.79 -5.07 10.66
C SER A 506 31.76 -5.85 11.55
N SER A 507 32.62 -5.14 12.30
CA SER A 507 33.39 -5.76 13.38
C SER A 507 32.40 -6.35 14.38
N GLU A 508 32.54 -7.63 14.73
CA GLU A 508 31.82 -8.23 15.84
C GLU A 508 32.10 -7.39 17.09
N SER A 509 31.09 -6.65 17.55
CA SER A 509 31.13 -5.82 18.75
C SER A 509 30.83 -6.64 19.99
#